data_AF-A0A9E1ZWJ4-F1
#
_entry.id   AF-A0A9E1ZWJ4-F1
#
_cell.length_a   1.000
_cell.length_b   1.000
_cell.length_c   1.000
_cell.angle_alpha   90.00
_cell.angle_beta   90.00
_cell.angle_gamma   90.00
#
_symmetry.space_group_name_H-M   'P 1'
#
loop_
_entity.id
_entity.type
_entity.pdbx_description
1 polymer ?
#
loop_
_entity_poly.entity_id
_entity_poly.type
_entity_poly.pdbx_seq_one_letter_code
_entity_poly.pdbx_strand_id
1 'polypeptide(L)'
;MKRIKNQLSRRDMLKTGAFVSSAAGASLMVGANPELEIASAHAADAPNEDERSTAIAQCPYCGVGCGTIIQVEKGKIVSMRPDKDHPTNYGLQCIKGLTAAEPMYVDRMEGDSYVRKDVWAEWNKPGHGDMDFISKTKGSFDEEHFDRVPYEKASDMVAHKVAHFAKKYSGNSIALYGSGQLTMEGQYLENLFLKGILGSNTIEANARMCMTSAVTGYFATLGSDTPPLAYDDIELADMIMHFGHNARESHPIIFWRAADHKRKKDIPTVVVDPRRTGTVMGYEDINPKNNVHVPILNGDISFLNAIAHVLLKDHKDVVDWEFMKKHTSGWEEYTQGVLKDYSPEQVQDRMGGKNHDVSPALIRKVASMFADATRKRLARSKGKQSGKGYGG
;
A
#
# COMPACT_ATOMS: atom_id res chain seq x y z
N MET A 1 0.10 -51.40 8.33
CA MET A 1 -0.76 -50.27 7.93
C MET A 1 -0.37 -49.81 6.53
N LYS A 2 -1.25 -50.04 5.55
CA LYS A 2 -1.06 -49.67 4.13
C LYS A 2 -1.14 -48.14 3.98
N ARG A 3 -0.11 -47.53 3.40
CA ARG A 3 -0.14 -46.13 2.92
C ARG A 3 -1.08 -46.06 1.70
N ILE A 4 -2.20 -45.36 1.86
CA ILE A 4 -3.10 -45.03 0.75
C ILE A 4 -2.43 -43.90 -0.06
N LYS A 5 -2.00 -44.22 -1.28
CA LYS A 5 -1.67 -43.25 -2.33
C LYS A 5 -2.98 -42.89 -3.03
N ASN A 6 -3.50 -41.68 -2.81
CA ASN A 6 -4.41 -41.04 -3.75
C ASN A 6 -3.80 -39.67 -4.12
N GLN A 7 -3.09 -39.62 -5.25
CA GLN A 7 -2.73 -38.36 -5.88
C GLN A 7 -3.91 -37.93 -6.74
N LEU A 8 -4.65 -36.91 -6.30
CA LEU A 8 -5.54 -36.15 -7.16
C LEU A 8 -4.68 -35.36 -8.14
N SER A 9 -4.88 -35.55 -9.44
CA SER A 9 -4.16 -34.79 -10.46
C SER A 9 -4.86 -33.45 -10.72
N ARG A 10 -4.12 -32.45 -11.23
CA ARG A 10 -4.68 -31.16 -11.70
C ARG A 10 -5.84 -31.32 -12.67
N ARG A 11 -5.85 -32.41 -13.46
CA ARG A 11 -6.91 -32.72 -14.42
C ARG A 11 -8.18 -33.24 -13.75
N ASP A 12 -8.06 -33.89 -12.60
CA ASP A 12 -9.21 -34.34 -11.80
C ASP A 12 -9.88 -33.13 -11.14
N MET A 13 -9.09 -32.19 -10.61
CA MET A 13 -9.60 -30.94 -10.02
C MET A 13 -10.42 -30.11 -11.02
N LEU A 14 -9.98 -30.03 -12.28
CA LEU A 14 -10.69 -29.30 -13.34
C LEU A 14 -11.97 -30.02 -13.81
N LYS A 15 -12.02 -31.35 -13.77
CA LYS A 15 -13.24 -32.10 -14.07
C LYS A 15 -14.28 -31.97 -12.96
N THR A 16 -13.86 -31.88 -11.71
CA THR A 16 -14.75 -31.64 -10.57
C THR A 16 -15.32 -30.21 -10.59
N GLY A 17 -14.57 -29.23 -11.10
CA GLY A 17 -15.05 -27.85 -11.27
C GLY A 17 -16.12 -27.67 -12.36
N ALA A 18 -16.22 -28.60 -13.32
CA ALA A 18 -17.16 -28.51 -14.44
C ALA A 18 -18.59 -29.01 -14.12
N PHE A 19 -18.85 -29.55 -12.91
CA PHE A 19 -20.16 -30.08 -12.52
C PHE A 19 -20.99 -29.12 -11.64
N VAL A 20 -20.63 -27.83 -11.62
CA VAL A 20 -21.29 -26.80 -10.80
C VAL A 20 -22.27 -25.99 -11.66
N SER A 21 -23.44 -26.56 -11.92
CA SER A 21 -24.54 -25.81 -12.57
C SER A 21 -25.93 -26.10 -11.99
N SER A 22 -26.03 -26.75 -10.84
CA SER A 22 -27.32 -26.89 -10.15
C SER A 22 -27.19 -26.81 -8.63
N ALA A 23 -28.18 -26.18 -8.00
CA ALA A 23 -28.28 -25.94 -6.55
C ALA A 23 -28.21 -27.23 -5.70
N ALA A 24 -28.44 -28.41 -6.28
CA ALA A 24 -28.31 -29.69 -5.59
C ALA A 24 -26.84 -30.09 -5.31
N GLY A 25 -25.87 -29.60 -6.08
CA GLY A 25 -24.46 -29.95 -5.91
C GLY A 25 -23.76 -29.27 -4.73
N ALA A 26 -24.25 -28.10 -4.31
CA ALA A 26 -23.66 -27.33 -3.21
C ALA A 26 -23.84 -28.03 -1.84
N SER A 27 -24.91 -28.81 -1.68
CA SER A 27 -25.20 -29.51 -0.42
C SER A 27 -24.29 -30.73 -0.19
N LEU A 28 -23.69 -31.30 -1.24
CA LEU A 28 -22.91 -32.54 -1.16
C LEU A 28 -21.45 -32.32 -0.74
N MET A 29 -20.96 -31.08 -0.72
CA MET A 29 -19.56 -30.75 -0.37
C MET A 29 -19.40 -30.08 1.00
N VAL A 30 -20.50 -29.79 1.72
CA VAL A 30 -20.41 -29.25 3.09
C VAL A 30 -19.75 -30.28 4.02
N GLY A 31 -20.09 -31.56 3.90
CA GLY A 31 -19.60 -32.61 4.81
C GLY A 31 -18.18 -33.13 4.59
N ALA A 32 -17.40 -32.56 3.66
CA ALA A 32 -16.06 -33.07 3.32
C ALA A 32 -14.95 -32.02 3.34
N ASN A 33 -15.26 -30.76 3.65
CA ASN A 33 -14.26 -29.70 3.74
C ASN A 33 -14.24 -29.09 5.16
N PRO A 34 -13.23 -29.43 5.99
CA PRO A 34 -13.13 -28.94 7.37
C PRO A 34 -13.16 -27.41 7.48
N GLU A 35 -12.66 -26.70 6.48
CA GLU A 35 -12.62 -25.23 6.47
C GLU A 35 -14.00 -24.60 6.20
N LEU A 36 -14.88 -25.29 5.45
CA LEU A 36 -16.26 -24.85 5.22
C LEU A 36 -17.19 -25.27 6.37
N GLU A 37 -16.91 -26.40 7.04
CA GLU A 37 -17.63 -26.74 8.27
C GLU A 37 -17.38 -25.71 9.37
N ILE A 38 -16.16 -25.20 9.52
CA ILE A 38 -15.84 -24.10 10.46
C ILE A 38 -16.61 -22.82 10.10
N ALA A 39 -16.77 -22.50 8.81
CA ALA A 39 -17.57 -21.35 8.36
C ALA A 39 -19.07 -21.53 8.66
N SER A 40 -19.60 -22.76 8.55
CA SER A 40 -20.99 -23.06 8.91
C SER A 40 -21.24 -23.17 10.41
N ALA A 41 -20.23 -23.58 11.19
CA ALA A 41 -20.31 -23.68 12.65
C ALA A 41 -20.45 -22.30 13.30
N HIS A 42 -19.86 -21.25 12.72
CA HIS A 42 -20.07 -19.86 13.16
C HIS A 42 -21.40 -19.24 12.73
N ALA A 43 -22.15 -19.88 11.81
CA ALA A 43 -23.49 -19.42 11.46
C ALA A 43 -24.57 -19.93 12.45
N ALA A 44 -24.27 -20.96 13.23
CA ALA A 44 -25.20 -21.54 14.20
C ALA A 44 -25.19 -20.84 15.57
N ASP A 45 -24.11 -20.12 15.89
CA ASP A 45 -23.99 -19.26 17.08
C ASP A 45 -24.07 -17.79 16.64
N ALA A 46 -25.24 -17.36 16.17
CA ALA A 46 -25.48 -15.93 16.04
C ALA A 46 -25.36 -15.32 17.45
N PRO A 47 -24.41 -14.39 17.70
CA PRO A 47 -24.31 -13.75 19.00
C PRO A 47 -25.66 -13.12 19.33
N ASN A 48 -26.11 -13.31 20.57
CA ASN A 48 -27.32 -12.67 21.05
C ASN A 48 -27.25 -11.18 20.71
N GLU A 49 -28.25 -10.61 20.03
CA GLU A 49 -28.17 -9.23 19.51
C GLU A 49 -27.92 -8.18 20.61
N ASP A 50 -28.22 -8.54 21.86
CA ASP A 50 -27.96 -7.74 23.07
C ASP A 50 -26.55 -7.91 23.65
N GLU A 51 -25.71 -8.83 23.14
CA GLU A 51 -24.38 -9.10 23.66
C GLU A 51 -23.31 -8.24 22.97
N ARG A 52 -22.51 -7.54 23.78
CA ARG A 52 -21.41 -6.71 23.29
C ARG A 52 -20.25 -7.59 22.85
N SER A 53 -19.91 -7.54 21.56
CA SER A 53 -18.77 -8.25 21.00
C SER A 53 -17.57 -7.32 20.79
N THR A 54 -16.37 -7.91 20.77
CA THR A 54 -15.11 -7.19 20.52
C THR A 54 -14.41 -7.84 19.34
N ALA A 55 -13.96 -7.01 18.40
CA ALA A 55 -13.20 -7.44 17.23
C ALA A 55 -11.88 -6.67 17.17
N ILE A 56 -10.83 -7.35 16.69
CA ILE A 56 -9.57 -6.72 16.31
C ILE A 56 -9.62 -6.48 14.82
N ALA A 57 -9.23 -5.28 14.40
CA ALA A 57 -9.21 -4.88 13.00
C ALA A 57 -7.94 -4.08 12.69
N GLN A 58 -7.68 -3.89 11.40
CA GLN A 58 -6.69 -2.96 10.92
C GLN A 58 -7.38 -1.66 10.48
N CYS A 59 -6.73 -0.52 10.74
CA CYS A 59 -7.20 0.79 10.30
C CYS A 59 -7.35 0.84 8.77
N PRO A 60 -8.51 1.26 8.21
CA PRO A 60 -8.82 1.16 6.78
C PRO A 60 -8.25 2.31 5.91
N TYR A 61 -7.31 3.11 6.44
CA TYR A 61 -6.82 4.31 5.77
C TYR A 61 -5.44 4.10 5.11
N CYS A 62 -4.39 4.74 5.64
CA CYS A 62 -3.06 4.72 5.05
C CYS A 62 -2.35 3.36 5.24
N GLY A 63 -1.29 3.12 4.47
CA GLY A 63 -0.50 1.89 4.49
C GLY A 63 0.32 1.61 5.77
N VAL A 64 0.09 2.34 6.87
CA VAL A 64 0.75 2.06 8.16
C VAL A 64 0.22 0.77 8.78
N GLY A 65 -1.06 0.46 8.61
CA GLY A 65 -1.64 -0.76 9.17
C GLY A 65 -1.72 -0.75 10.71
N CYS A 66 -2.20 0.35 11.30
CA CYS A 66 -2.41 0.42 12.75
C CYS A 66 -3.48 -0.57 13.22
N GLY A 67 -3.25 -1.24 14.35
CA GLY A 67 -4.23 -2.10 14.99
C GLY A 67 -5.27 -1.29 15.75
N THR A 68 -6.53 -1.71 15.65
CA THR A 68 -7.67 -1.09 16.32
C THR A 68 -8.60 -2.15 16.89
N ILE A 69 -9.14 -1.85 18.07
CA ILE A 69 -10.14 -2.69 18.74
C ILE A 69 -11.49 -2.01 18.57
N ILE A 70 -12.42 -2.76 17.98
CA ILE A 70 -13.79 -2.36 17.71
C ILE A 70 -14.69 -3.08 18.71
N GLN A 71 -15.63 -2.36 19.31
CA GLN A 71 -16.69 -2.96 20.11
C GLN A 71 -18.03 -2.72 19.42
N VAL A 72 -18.79 -3.81 19.28
CA VAL A 72 -20.08 -3.82 18.60
C VAL A 72 -21.17 -4.19 19.60
N GLU A 73 -22.28 -3.47 19.54
CA GLU A 73 -23.48 -3.73 20.33
C GLU A 73 -24.69 -3.49 19.42
N LYS A 74 -25.64 -4.43 19.37
CA LYS A 74 -26.85 -4.32 18.53
C LYS A 74 -26.52 -4.02 17.06
N GLY A 75 -25.50 -4.69 16.53
CA GLY A 75 -25.03 -4.52 15.16
C GLY A 75 -24.36 -3.17 14.86
N LYS A 76 -24.09 -2.32 15.85
CA LYS A 76 -23.45 -1.01 15.68
C LYS A 76 -22.11 -0.93 16.40
N ILE A 77 -21.16 -0.27 15.77
CA ILE A 77 -19.89 0.08 16.40
C ILE A 77 -20.14 1.15 17.45
N VAL A 78 -19.98 0.79 18.72
CA VAL A 78 -20.16 1.71 19.87
C VAL A 78 -18.83 2.22 20.43
N SER A 79 -17.72 1.58 20.09
CA SER A 79 -16.38 2.05 20.43
C SER A 79 -15.37 1.60 19.39
N MET A 80 -14.43 2.50 19.08
CA MET A 80 -13.26 2.22 18.28
C MET A 80 -12.06 2.86 18.97
N ARG A 81 -11.07 2.05 19.33
CA ARG A 81 -9.88 2.53 20.05
C ARG A 81 -8.62 1.89 19.49
N PRO A 82 -7.45 2.51 19.65
CA PRO A 82 -6.20 1.87 19.29
C PRO A 82 -5.95 0.61 20.12
N ASP A 83 -5.36 -0.38 19.47
CA ASP A 83 -4.80 -1.54 20.15
C ASP A 83 -3.45 -1.19 20.77
N LYS A 84 -3.33 -1.39 22.08
CA LYS A 84 -2.10 -1.11 22.84
C LYS A 84 -1.02 -2.16 22.59
N ASP A 85 -1.42 -3.38 22.25
CA ASP A 85 -0.54 -4.52 22.10
C ASP A 85 -0.09 -4.71 20.63
N HIS A 86 -0.65 -3.93 19.70
CA HIS A 86 -0.31 -4.01 18.29
C HIS A 86 1.06 -3.37 17.99
N PRO A 87 1.99 -4.10 17.33
CA PRO A 87 3.41 -3.70 17.20
C PRO A 87 3.63 -2.46 16.31
N THR A 88 2.68 -2.16 15.42
CA THR A 88 2.80 -0.99 14.56
C THR A 88 2.63 0.32 15.34
N ASN A 89 1.65 0.38 16.24
CA ASN A 89 1.13 1.64 16.77
C ASN A 89 1.13 1.76 18.30
N TYR A 90 1.37 0.68 19.06
CA TYR A 90 1.56 0.73 20.51
C TYR A 90 0.49 1.54 21.27
N GLY A 91 -0.78 1.44 20.84
CA GLY A 91 -1.87 2.17 21.46
C GLY A 91 -2.08 3.61 20.96
N LEU A 92 -1.39 4.02 19.90
CA LEU A 92 -1.58 5.32 19.25
C LEU A 92 -2.42 5.20 17.98
N GLN A 93 -3.18 6.24 17.64
CA GLN A 93 -3.93 6.32 16.38
C GLN A 93 -4.15 7.79 16.01
N CYS A 94 -4.09 8.10 14.71
CA CYS A 94 -4.39 9.45 14.24
C CYS A 94 -5.90 9.68 14.12
N ILE A 95 -6.32 10.93 13.92
CA ILE A 95 -7.75 11.30 13.83
C ILE A 95 -8.52 10.45 12.80
N LYS A 96 -7.93 10.21 11.62
CA LYS A 96 -8.56 9.37 10.58
C LYS A 96 -8.95 8.01 11.13
N GLY A 97 -8.03 7.35 11.84
CA GLY A 97 -8.29 6.03 12.39
C GLY A 97 -9.32 6.06 13.54
N LEU A 98 -9.30 7.09 14.38
CA LEU A 98 -10.23 7.24 15.50
C LEU A 98 -11.67 7.48 15.03
N THR A 99 -11.85 8.11 13.87
CA THR A 99 -13.17 8.41 13.28
C THR A 99 -13.53 7.47 12.13
N ALA A 100 -12.83 6.35 11.96
CA ALA A 100 -13.00 5.46 10.80
C ALA A 100 -14.41 4.84 10.68
N ALA A 101 -15.16 4.79 11.78
CA ALA A 101 -16.53 4.29 11.80
C ALA A 101 -17.54 5.33 11.28
N GLU A 102 -17.22 6.63 11.29
CA GLU A 102 -18.16 7.71 10.93
C GLU A 102 -18.74 7.55 9.50
N PRO A 103 -17.95 7.26 8.44
CA PRO A 103 -18.49 7.07 7.09
C PRO A 103 -19.42 5.85 6.95
N MET A 104 -19.52 4.99 7.97
CA MET A 104 -20.50 3.91 7.97
C MET A 104 -21.91 4.39 8.32
N TYR A 105 -22.04 5.56 8.94
CA TYR A 105 -23.31 6.06 9.49
C TYR A 105 -23.72 7.43 8.95
N VAL A 106 -22.85 8.12 8.20
CA VAL A 106 -23.12 9.44 7.62
C VAL A 106 -23.16 9.32 6.10
N ASP A 107 -24.28 9.73 5.50
CA ASP A 107 -24.51 9.78 4.04
C ASP A 107 -24.14 8.49 3.30
N ARG A 108 -24.27 7.34 3.97
CA ARG A 108 -23.98 6.03 3.39
C ARG A 108 -25.09 5.67 2.41
N MET A 109 -24.70 5.18 1.23
CA MET A 109 -25.65 4.54 0.32
C MET A 109 -26.16 3.24 0.97
N GLU A 110 -27.44 3.23 1.36
CA GLU A 110 -28.10 2.10 2.01
C GLU A 110 -29.20 1.53 1.12
N GLY A 111 -29.47 0.22 1.20
CA GLY A 111 -30.60 -0.43 0.54
C GLY A 111 -30.38 -0.73 -0.96
N ASP A 112 -31.42 -0.49 -1.77
CA ASP A 112 -31.46 -0.80 -3.20
C ASP A 112 -30.37 -0.09 -4.02
N SER A 113 -29.94 -0.73 -5.10
CA SER A 113 -28.94 -0.20 -6.03
C SER A 113 -29.50 0.97 -6.84
N TYR A 114 -28.64 1.94 -7.17
CA TYR A 114 -29.00 3.04 -8.06
C TYR A 114 -28.74 2.65 -9.51
N VAL A 115 -29.78 2.61 -10.33
CA VAL A 115 -29.69 2.33 -11.78
C VAL A 115 -30.22 3.54 -12.53
N ARG A 116 -29.54 3.97 -13.61
CA ARG A 116 -30.03 5.09 -14.43
C ARG A 116 -31.42 4.77 -15.00
N LYS A 117 -32.37 5.69 -14.85
CA LYS A 117 -33.80 5.49 -15.22
C LYS A 117 -33.98 5.03 -16.66
N ASP A 118 -33.25 5.64 -17.59
CA ASP A 118 -33.35 5.31 -19.01
C ASP A 118 -32.74 3.93 -19.33
N VAL A 119 -31.68 3.52 -18.64
CA VAL A 119 -31.11 2.17 -18.72
C VAL A 119 -32.08 1.14 -18.15
N TRP A 120 -32.72 1.46 -17.02
CA TRP A 120 -33.69 0.57 -16.38
C TRP A 120 -34.95 0.41 -17.23
N ALA A 121 -35.45 1.49 -17.84
CA ALA A 121 -36.57 1.45 -18.77
C ALA A 121 -36.25 0.61 -20.01
N GLU A 122 -35.03 0.71 -20.55
CA GLU A 122 -34.57 -0.14 -21.67
C GLU A 122 -34.53 -1.62 -21.27
N TRP A 123 -33.91 -1.93 -20.12
CA TRP A 123 -33.78 -3.29 -19.60
C TRP A 123 -35.11 -4.01 -19.36
N ASN A 124 -36.18 -3.27 -19.05
CA ASN A 124 -37.51 -3.82 -18.81
C ASN A 124 -38.34 -4.07 -20.08
N LYS A 125 -37.83 -3.71 -21.27
CA LYS A 125 -38.49 -4.08 -22.53
C LYS A 125 -38.41 -5.58 -22.78
N PRO A 126 -39.31 -6.15 -23.62
CA PRO A 126 -39.21 -7.56 -24.01
C PRO A 126 -37.81 -7.90 -24.54
N GLY A 127 -37.20 -8.97 -24.01
CA GLY A 127 -35.85 -9.40 -24.38
C GLY A 127 -34.72 -8.47 -23.90
N HIS A 128 -34.98 -7.66 -22.86
CA HIS A 128 -34.05 -6.67 -22.29
C HIS A 128 -33.72 -5.46 -23.18
N GLY A 129 -34.49 -5.26 -24.25
CA GLY A 129 -34.34 -4.12 -25.15
C GLY A 129 -32.98 -4.12 -25.86
N ASP A 130 -32.46 -2.91 -26.13
CA ASP A 130 -31.13 -2.73 -26.68
C ASP A 130 -30.04 -2.88 -25.61
N MET A 131 -29.33 -4.02 -25.63
CA MET A 131 -28.23 -4.29 -24.71
C MET A 131 -27.03 -3.33 -24.89
N ASP A 132 -26.90 -2.70 -26.06
CA ASP A 132 -25.89 -1.69 -26.37
C ASP A 132 -26.30 -0.27 -25.93
N PHE A 133 -27.51 -0.09 -25.41
CA PHE A 133 -28.03 1.23 -25.03
C PHE A 133 -27.11 1.96 -24.05
N ILE A 134 -26.73 3.17 -24.44
CA ILE A 134 -25.95 4.11 -23.62
C ILE A 134 -26.90 5.16 -23.07
N SER A 135 -26.90 5.30 -21.75
CA SER A 135 -27.70 6.32 -21.06
C SER A 135 -27.43 7.72 -21.60
N LYS A 136 -28.50 8.48 -21.84
CA LYS A 136 -28.45 9.89 -22.22
C LYS A 136 -27.98 10.78 -21.07
N THR A 137 -28.09 10.29 -19.84
CA THR A 137 -27.65 11.01 -18.62
C THR A 137 -26.24 10.63 -18.18
N LYS A 138 -25.52 9.79 -18.95
CA LYS A 138 -24.14 9.39 -18.63
C LYS A 138 -23.26 10.62 -18.40
N GLY A 139 -22.69 10.73 -17.20
CA GLY A 139 -21.85 11.86 -16.79
C GLY A 139 -22.52 12.80 -15.78
N SER A 140 -23.85 12.77 -15.64
CA SER A 140 -24.53 13.41 -14.50
C SER A 140 -24.74 12.41 -13.36
N PHE A 141 -24.65 12.92 -12.13
CA PHE A 141 -24.85 12.19 -10.87
C PHE A 141 -26.06 12.73 -10.08
N ASP A 142 -26.91 13.53 -10.72
CA ASP A 142 -28.13 14.06 -10.08
C ASP A 142 -29.09 12.90 -9.77
N GLU A 143 -29.62 12.88 -8.55
CA GLU A 143 -30.45 11.77 -8.06
C GLU A 143 -31.68 11.52 -8.94
N GLU A 144 -32.22 12.58 -9.57
CA GLU A 144 -33.38 12.49 -10.45
C GLU A 144 -33.16 11.57 -11.67
N HIS A 145 -31.92 11.27 -12.02
CA HIS A 145 -31.56 10.37 -13.12
C HIS A 145 -31.52 8.90 -12.74
N PHE A 146 -31.72 8.54 -11.47
CA PHE A 146 -31.62 7.17 -10.98
C PHE A 146 -32.93 6.65 -10.39
N ASP A 147 -33.19 5.36 -10.64
CA ASP A 147 -34.17 4.55 -9.92
C ASP A 147 -33.45 3.68 -8.88
N ARG A 148 -34.16 3.40 -7.78
CA ARG A 148 -33.76 2.41 -6.78
C ARG A 148 -34.25 1.02 -7.25
N VAL A 149 -33.31 0.11 -7.45
CA VAL A 149 -33.55 -1.25 -7.97
C VAL A 149 -32.99 -2.28 -7.00
N PRO A 150 -33.75 -3.34 -6.64
CA PRO A 150 -33.25 -4.41 -5.80
C PRO A 150 -31.92 -4.99 -6.31
N TYR A 151 -30.99 -5.25 -5.39
CA TYR A 151 -29.62 -5.68 -5.72
C TYR A 151 -29.59 -6.85 -6.70
N GLU A 152 -30.40 -7.89 -6.48
CA GLU A 152 -30.45 -9.07 -7.35
C GLU A 152 -30.78 -8.69 -8.80
N LYS A 153 -31.80 -7.84 -9.00
CA LYS A 153 -32.21 -7.39 -10.33
C LYS A 153 -31.15 -6.52 -11.01
N ALA A 154 -30.50 -5.64 -10.24
CA ALA A 154 -29.43 -4.80 -10.76
C ALA A 154 -28.20 -5.63 -11.14
N SER A 155 -27.85 -6.62 -10.31
CA SER A 155 -26.74 -7.55 -10.52
C SER A 155 -26.97 -8.44 -11.74
N ASP A 156 -28.19 -8.96 -11.93
CA ASP A 156 -28.59 -9.71 -13.12
C ASP A 156 -28.42 -8.90 -14.40
N MET A 157 -28.84 -7.63 -14.40
CA MET A 157 -28.64 -6.72 -15.54
C MET A 157 -27.15 -6.53 -15.86
N VAL A 158 -26.31 -6.30 -14.84
CA VAL A 158 -24.86 -6.16 -15.02
C VAL A 158 -24.26 -7.43 -15.59
N ALA A 159 -24.61 -8.60 -15.05
CA ALA A 159 -24.11 -9.89 -15.52
C ALA A 159 -24.45 -10.14 -17.00
N HIS A 160 -25.70 -9.87 -17.41
CA HIS A 160 -26.13 -10.02 -18.81
C HIS A 160 -25.40 -9.05 -19.74
N LYS A 161 -25.25 -7.78 -19.35
CA LYS A 161 -24.51 -6.79 -20.14
C LYS A 161 -23.03 -7.17 -20.29
N VAL A 162 -22.38 -7.59 -19.20
CA VAL A 162 -20.98 -8.07 -19.25
C VAL A 162 -20.86 -9.28 -20.18
N ALA A 163 -21.72 -10.28 -20.05
CA ALA A 163 -21.70 -11.46 -20.91
C ALA A 163 -21.97 -11.12 -22.39
N HIS A 164 -22.88 -10.20 -22.66
CA HIS A 164 -23.18 -9.71 -24.01
C HIS A 164 -21.96 -9.06 -24.65
N PHE A 165 -21.35 -8.06 -23.99
CA PHE A 165 -20.20 -7.36 -24.54
C PHE A 165 -18.95 -8.26 -24.63
N ALA A 166 -18.73 -9.13 -23.66
CA ALA A 166 -17.64 -10.11 -23.72
C ALA A 166 -17.79 -11.08 -24.92
N LYS A 167 -19.01 -11.54 -25.23
CA LYS A 167 -19.27 -12.38 -26.41
C LYS A 167 -19.13 -11.59 -27.71
N LYS A 168 -19.60 -10.35 -27.73
CA LYS A 168 -19.63 -9.51 -28.93
C LYS A 168 -18.25 -8.97 -29.31
N TYR A 169 -17.43 -8.60 -28.33
CA TYR A 169 -16.18 -7.85 -28.52
C TYR A 169 -14.96 -8.44 -27.81
N SER A 170 -15.06 -9.65 -27.25
CA SER A 170 -14.10 -10.30 -26.33
C SER A 170 -14.07 -9.72 -24.92
N GLY A 171 -13.45 -10.45 -23.98
CA GLY A 171 -13.26 -10.00 -22.61
C GLY A 171 -12.51 -8.68 -22.47
N ASN A 172 -11.66 -8.31 -23.46
CA ASN A 172 -10.95 -7.02 -23.47
C ASN A 172 -11.86 -5.79 -23.66
N SER A 173 -13.14 -5.99 -23.97
CA SER A 173 -14.14 -4.91 -24.00
C SER A 173 -14.64 -4.50 -22.60
N ILE A 174 -14.33 -5.28 -21.58
CA ILE A 174 -14.70 -5.04 -20.19
C ILE A 174 -13.44 -4.59 -19.45
N ALA A 175 -13.49 -3.47 -18.74
CA ALA A 175 -12.39 -3.01 -17.91
C ALA A 175 -12.82 -2.95 -16.44
N LEU A 176 -11.91 -3.32 -15.54
CA LEU A 176 -12.09 -3.18 -14.10
C LEU A 176 -11.05 -2.21 -13.54
N TYR A 177 -11.52 -1.28 -12.72
CA TYR A 177 -10.66 -0.38 -11.96
C TYR A 177 -10.84 -0.66 -10.47
N GLY A 178 -9.96 -1.50 -9.93
CA GLY A 178 -9.98 -1.97 -8.55
C GLY A 178 -9.35 -0.97 -7.59
N SER A 179 -9.11 -1.43 -6.36
CA SER A 179 -8.49 -0.59 -5.33
C SER A 179 -7.56 -1.36 -4.40
N GLY A 180 -6.45 -0.71 -4.04
CA GLY A 180 -5.58 -1.07 -2.91
C GLY A 180 -6.27 -1.07 -1.54
N GLN A 181 -7.54 -0.65 -1.48
CA GLN A 181 -8.36 -0.62 -0.27
C GLN A 181 -9.32 -1.81 -0.16
N LEU A 182 -9.32 -2.71 -1.15
CA LEU A 182 -10.02 -3.98 -1.04
C LEU A 182 -9.25 -4.94 -0.13
N THR A 183 -9.95 -5.96 0.39
CA THR A 183 -9.28 -7.09 1.02
C THR A 183 -8.44 -7.86 0.00
N MET A 184 -7.49 -8.65 0.48
CA MET A 184 -6.66 -9.50 -0.38
C MET A 184 -7.51 -10.49 -1.18
N GLU A 185 -8.54 -11.05 -0.56
CA GLU A 185 -9.51 -11.95 -1.18
C GLU A 185 -10.30 -11.22 -2.27
N GLY A 186 -10.70 -9.96 -2.01
CA GLY A 186 -11.40 -9.13 -3.00
C GLY A 186 -10.55 -8.90 -4.25
N GLN A 187 -9.30 -8.46 -4.09
CA GLN A 187 -8.38 -8.27 -5.21
C GLN A 187 -8.08 -9.57 -5.97
N TYR A 188 -8.01 -10.69 -5.25
CA TYR A 188 -7.83 -12.00 -5.85
C TYR A 188 -9.04 -12.39 -6.72
N LEU A 189 -10.27 -12.14 -6.23
CA LEU A 189 -11.49 -12.40 -6.99
C LEU A 189 -11.61 -11.51 -8.24
N GLU A 190 -11.21 -10.24 -8.17
CA GLU A 190 -11.15 -9.37 -9.35
C GLU A 190 -10.23 -9.95 -10.43
N ASN A 191 -9.06 -10.46 -10.05
CA ASN A 191 -8.12 -11.10 -10.97
C ASN A 191 -8.67 -12.42 -11.51
N LEU A 192 -9.30 -13.24 -10.68
CA LEU A 192 -9.93 -14.49 -11.11
C LEU A 192 -11.00 -14.21 -12.16
N PHE A 193 -11.84 -13.20 -11.94
CA PHE A 193 -12.90 -12.81 -12.85
C PHE A 193 -12.34 -12.28 -14.19
N LEU A 194 -11.45 -11.30 -14.17
CA LEU A 194 -10.93 -10.69 -15.41
C LEU A 194 -10.01 -11.65 -16.17
N LYS A 195 -9.00 -12.20 -15.51
CA LYS A 195 -7.97 -13.02 -16.17
C LYS A 195 -8.43 -14.46 -16.35
N GLY A 196 -9.07 -15.02 -15.34
CA GLY A 196 -9.48 -16.44 -15.31
C GLY A 196 -10.76 -16.72 -16.10
N ILE A 197 -11.76 -15.86 -16.01
CA ILE A 197 -13.08 -16.08 -16.66
C ILE A 197 -13.18 -15.32 -17.97
N LEU A 198 -12.89 -14.02 -17.99
CA LEU A 198 -13.02 -13.20 -19.19
C LEU A 198 -11.80 -13.30 -20.13
N GLY A 199 -10.69 -13.88 -19.67
CA GLY A 199 -9.46 -13.99 -20.46
C GLY A 199 -8.84 -12.64 -20.80
N SER A 200 -8.96 -11.66 -19.90
CA SER A 200 -8.57 -10.28 -20.13
C SER A 200 -7.61 -9.73 -19.07
N ASN A 201 -6.72 -8.83 -19.50
CA ASN A 201 -5.78 -8.09 -18.65
C ASN A 201 -6.18 -6.62 -18.48
N THR A 202 -7.39 -6.20 -18.90
CA THR A 202 -7.91 -4.84 -18.72
C THR A 202 -8.36 -4.57 -17.28
N ILE A 203 -7.43 -4.80 -16.35
CA ILE A 203 -7.60 -4.54 -14.92
C ILE A 203 -6.47 -3.63 -14.44
N GLU A 204 -6.85 -2.53 -13.80
CA GLU A 204 -5.93 -1.59 -13.16
C GLU A 204 -6.48 -1.20 -11.79
N ALA A 205 -5.68 -0.51 -10.98
CA ALA A 205 -6.10 -0.03 -9.66
C ALA A 205 -5.42 1.31 -9.33
N ASN A 206 -5.93 1.99 -8.30
CA ASN A 206 -5.27 3.18 -7.75
C ASN A 206 -3.79 2.97 -7.38
N ALA A 207 -3.37 1.72 -7.09
CA ALA A 207 -1.97 1.35 -6.86
C ALA A 207 -1.05 1.71 -8.04
N ARG A 208 -1.56 1.77 -9.28
CA ARG A 208 -0.80 2.23 -10.45
C ARG A 208 -0.32 3.67 -10.32
N MET A 209 -1.18 4.52 -9.78
CA MET A 209 -0.91 5.95 -9.60
C MET A 209 0.02 6.25 -8.42
N CYS A 210 0.36 5.23 -7.63
CA CYS A 210 1.14 5.38 -6.40
C CYS A 210 2.41 4.54 -6.41
N MET A 211 2.27 3.21 -6.43
CA MET A 211 3.36 2.30 -6.07
C MET A 211 4.17 1.77 -7.26
N THR A 212 3.66 1.85 -8.49
CA THR A 212 4.27 1.20 -9.67
C THR A 212 5.75 1.57 -9.88
N SER A 213 6.11 2.84 -9.71
CA SER A 213 7.49 3.30 -9.86
C SER A 213 8.41 2.70 -8.80
N ALA A 214 7.92 2.57 -7.55
CA ALA A 214 8.67 1.95 -6.47
C ALA A 214 8.83 0.44 -6.70
N VAL A 215 7.77 -0.26 -7.09
CA VAL A 215 7.79 -1.70 -7.46
C VAL A 215 8.86 -1.96 -8.53
N THR A 216 8.87 -1.15 -9.59
CA THR A 216 9.84 -1.29 -10.68
C THR A 216 11.26 -1.08 -10.18
N GLY A 217 11.49 -0.09 -9.31
CA GLY A 217 12.78 0.16 -8.66
C GLY A 217 13.23 -0.99 -7.76
N TYR A 218 12.34 -1.54 -6.92
CA TYR A 218 12.66 -2.66 -6.04
C TYR A 218 12.99 -3.93 -6.82
N PHE A 219 12.24 -4.26 -7.87
CA PHE A 219 12.60 -5.40 -8.73
C PHE A 219 13.95 -5.20 -9.41
N ALA A 220 14.22 -4.01 -9.94
CA ALA A 220 15.48 -3.72 -10.61
C ALA A 220 16.70 -3.76 -9.68
N THR A 221 16.52 -3.45 -8.39
CA THR A 221 17.63 -3.32 -7.42
C THR A 221 17.77 -4.50 -6.48
N LEU A 222 16.67 -5.08 -6.01
CA LEU A 222 16.61 -6.13 -4.99
C LEU A 222 15.99 -7.44 -5.50
N GLY A 223 15.34 -7.43 -6.68
CA GLY A 223 14.66 -8.61 -7.23
C GLY A 223 13.36 -9.01 -6.49
N SER A 224 12.85 -8.14 -5.62
CA SER A 224 11.60 -8.33 -4.86
C SER A 224 10.72 -7.08 -4.97
N ASP A 225 9.42 -7.22 -4.73
CA ASP A 225 8.43 -6.12 -4.76
C ASP A 225 8.37 -5.33 -3.44
N THR A 226 8.80 -5.95 -2.34
CA THR A 226 8.58 -5.41 -0.99
C THR A 226 9.82 -4.72 -0.42
N PRO A 227 9.64 -3.65 0.39
CA PRO A 227 10.73 -3.09 1.17
C PRO A 227 11.40 -4.17 2.06
N PRO A 228 12.73 -4.12 2.24
CA PRO A 228 13.44 -5.12 3.05
C PRO A 228 13.35 -4.87 4.57
N LEU A 229 12.78 -3.74 5.00
CA LEU A 229 12.75 -3.26 6.38
C LEU A 229 11.36 -3.39 7.02
N ALA A 230 11.33 -3.36 8.35
CA ALA A 230 10.12 -3.28 9.17
C ALA A 230 10.09 -1.97 9.98
N TYR A 231 8.93 -1.65 10.58
CA TYR A 231 8.82 -0.43 11.38
C TYR A 231 9.68 -0.44 12.65
N ASP A 232 10.06 -1.62 13.15
CA ASP A 232 10.92 -1.75 14.33
C ASP A 232 12.36 -1.26 14.08
N ASP A 233 12.74 -1.08 12.82
CA ASP A 233 14.02 -0.51 12.44
C ASP A 233 14.09 1.01 12.69
N ILE A 234 12.95 1.69 12.88
CA ILE A 234 12.88 3.13 13.17
C ILE A 234 13.64 3.44 14.46
N GLU A 235 13.43 2.65 15.51
CA GLU A 235 14.06 2.83 16.82
C GLU A 235 15.53 2.36 16.86
N LEU A 236 16.01 1.74 15.78
CA LEU A 236 17.41 1.33 15.62
C LEU A 236 18.24 2.34 14.81
N ALA A 237 17.57 3.25 14.10
CA ALA A 237 18.19 4.20 13.19
C ALA A 237 19.10 5.21 13.92
N ASP A 238 20.26 5.52 13.32
CA ASP A 238 21.14 6.62 13.77
C ASP A 238 20.84 7.94 13.08
N MET A 239 20.03 7.91 12.01
CA MET A 239 19.63 9.04 11.21
C MET A 239 18.37 8.64 10.45
N ILE A 240 17.44 9.58 10.25
CA ILE A 240 16.25 9.37 9.44
C ILE A 240 16.19 10.43 8.34
N MET A 241 15.99 9.96 7.11
CA MET A 241 15.80 10.82 5.94
C MET A 241 14.42 10.60 5.34
N HIS A 242 13.68 11.68 5.09
CA HIS A 242 12.42 11.67 4.37
C HIS A 242 12.62 12.26 2.97
N PHE A 243 12.29 11.53 1.91
CA PHE A 243 12.34 12.00 0.53
C PHE A 243 10.92 12.13 -0.04
N GLY A 244 10.44 13.36 -0.19
CA GLY A 244 9.07 13.66 -0.60
C GLY A 244 7.99 13.15 0.38
N HIS A 245 8.39 12.70 1.57
CA HIS A 245 7.50 12.03 2.53
C HIS A 245 7.12 12.97 3.66
N ASN A 246 5.94 13.59 3.54
CA ASN A 246 5.33 14.34 4.63
C ASN A 246 4.66 13.39 5.65
N ALA A 247 5.48 12.67 6.40
CA ALA A 247 5.07 11.63 7.34
C ALA A 247 4.07 12.11 8.41
N ARG A 248 4.25 13.33 8.96
CA ARG A 248 3.39 13.85 10.05
C ARG A 248 1.91 13.87 9.67
N GLU A 249 1.58 14.08 8.41
CA GLU A 249 0.21 14.15 7.90
C GLU A 249 -0.24 12.83 7.23
N SER A 250 0.64 12.27 6.39
CA SER A 250 0.32 11.10 5.56
C SER A 250 0.41 9.78 6.33
N HIS A 251 1.40 9.65 7.23
CA HIS A 251 1.68 8.44 8.01
C HIS A 251 1.97 8.79 9.48
N PRO A 252 1.02 9.39 10.23
CA PRO A 252 1.33 10.08 11.47
C PRO A 252 1.96 9.20 12.55
N ILE A 253 1.58 7.92 12.62
CA ILE A 253 2.17 6.99 13.61
C ILE A 253 3.65 6.72 13.33
N ILE A 254 4.04 6.62 12.05
CA ILE A 254 5.45 6.48 11.66
C ILE A 254 6.23 7.74 12.03
N PHE A 255 5.65 8.93 11.78
CA PHE A 255 6.26 10.19 12.21
C PHE A 255 6.45 10.24 13.73
N TRP A 256 5.43 9.88 14.52
CA TRP A 256 5.52 9.95 15.98
C TRP A 256 6.53 8.96 16.56
N ARG A 257 6.66 7.76 15.98
CA ARG A 257 7.74 6.82 16.33
C ARG A 257 9.12 7.43 16.08
N ALA A 258 9.34 7.99 14.89
CA ALA A 258 10.59 8.64 14.52
C ALA A 258 10.89 9.88 15.37
N ALA A 259 9.88 10.70 15.65
CA ALA A 259 9.96 11.88 16.51
C ALA A 259 10.31 11.51 17.96
N ASP A 260 9.69 10.48 18.51
CA ASP A 260 10.00 9.98 19.85
C ASP A 260 11.42 9.43 19.94
N HIS A 261 11.86 8.69 18.92
CA HIS A 261 13.23 8.21 18.83
C HIS A 261 14.23 9.37 18.76
N LYS A 262 13.97 10.38 17.91
CA LYS A 262 14.76 11.62 17.85
C LYS A 262 14.82 12.30 19.22
N ARG A 263 13.68 12.48 19.91
CA ARG A 263 13.65 13.11 21.24
C ARG A 263 14.49 12.36 22.28
N LYS A 264 14.53 11.02 22.20
CA LYS A 264 15.27 10.17 23.14
C LYS A 264 16.77 10.08 22.84
N LYS A 265 17.15 10.09 21.56
CA LYS A 265 18.53 9.78 21.11
C LYS A 265 19.24 10.93 20.42
N ASP A 266 18.53 12.03 20.16
CA ASP A 266 19.00 13.17 19.37
C ASP A 266 19.67 12.73 18.06
N ILE A 267 18.96 11.91 17.28
CA ILE A 267 19.45 11.50 15.96
C ILE A 267 19.26 12.63 14.92
N PRO A 268 20.21 12.78 13.99
CA PRO A 268 20.04 13.57 12.78
C PRO A 268 18.75 13.24 12.02
N THR A 269 18.01 14.28 11.62
CA THR A 269 16.88 14.14 10.70
C THR A 269 17.06 15.02 9.48
N VAL A 270 16.74 14.49 8.31
CA VAL A 270 16.77 15.25 7.05
C VAL A 270 15.44 15.09 6.34
N VAL A 271 14.84 16.20 5.93
CA VAL A 271 13.60 16.20 5.16
C VAL A 271 13.89 16.85 3.81
N VAL A 272 13.82 16.07 2.76
CA VAL A 272 13.93 16.50 1.36
C VAL A 272 12.51 16.67 0.82
N ASP A 273 12.05 17.91 0.73
CA ASP A 273 10.72 18.27 0.23
C ASP A 273 10.79 19.73 -0.24
N PRO A 274 10.23 20.10 -1.40
CA PRO A 274 10.20 21.49 -1.83
C PRO A 274 9.53 22.41 -0.80
N ARG A 275 8.60 21.88 -0.01
CA ARG A 275 7.81 22.65 0.95
C ARG A 275 8.33 22.43 2.37
N ARG A 276 8.20 23.46 3.20
CA ARG A 276 8.38 23.32 4.65
C ARG A 276 7.12 22.70 5.27
N THR A 277 7.04 21.37 5.22
CA THR A 277 5.86 20.59 5.64
C THR A 277 5.74 20.41 7.15
N GLY A 278 4.62 19.83 7.62
CA GLY A 278 4.44 19.46 9.02
C GLY A 278 5.53 18.56 9.57
N THR A 279 6.13 17.72 8.72
CA THR A 279 7.27 16.84 9.07
C THR A 279 8.53 17.64 9.37
N VAL A 280 8.84 18.67 8.56
CA VAL A 280 9.95 19.59 8.83
C VAL A 280 9.75 20.28 10.18
N MET A 281 8.59 20.91 10.36
CA MET A 281 8.26 21.67 11.57
C MET A 281 8.32 20.77 12.81
N GLY A 282 7.78 19.56 12.73
CA GLY A 282 7.73 18.66 13.88
C GLY A 282 9.11 18.16 14.35
N TYR A 283 10.08 18.01 13.45
CA TYR A 283 11.45 17.71 13.87
C TYR A 283 12.20 18.94 14.40
N GLU A 284 11.91 20.12 13.85
CA GLU A 284 12.45 21.40 14.36
C GLU A 284 11.94 21.71 15.76
N ASP A 285 10.68 21.41 16.07
CA ASP A 285 10.09 21.55 17.42
C ASP A 285 10.85 20.71 18.48
N ILE A 286 11.49 19.61 18.07
CA ILE A 286 12.26 18.72 18.95
C ILE A 286 13.69 19.22 19.11
N ASN A 287 14.42 19.39 18.00
CA ASN A 287 15.76 19.95 18.00
C ASN A 287 16.09 20.53 16.61
N PRO A 288 16.03 21.86 16.42
CA PRO A 288 16.28 22.48 15.12
C PRO A 288 17.75 22.42 14.71
N LYS A 289 18.69 22.28 15.66
CA LYS A 289 20.13 22.22 15.36
C LYS A 289 20.53 20.90 14.69
N ASN A 290 19.76 19.85 14.94
CA ASN A 290 20.01 18.50 14.44
C ASN A 290 18.93 18.06 13.44
N ASN A 291 18.31 19.02 12.77
CA ASN A 291 17.37 18.83 11.67
C ASN A 291 17.85 19.60 10.44
N VAL A 292 17.66 19.03 9.25
CA VAL A 292 17.95 19.72 7.98
C VAL A 292 16.76 19.59 7.04
N HIS A 293 16.23 20.73 6.60
CA HIS A 293 15.31 20.81 5.47
C HIS A 293 16.09 21.06 4.19
N VAL A 294 15.88 20.23 3.18
CA VAL A 294 16.50 20.37 1.85
C VAL A 294 15.36 20.67 0.84
N PRO A 295 15.22 21.93 0.41
CA PRO A 295 14.04 22.38 -0.36
C PRO A 295 14.16 22.08 -1.87
N ILE A 296 14.44 20.83 -2.25
CA ILE A 296 14.59 20.43 -3.65
C ILE A 296 13.27 20.60 -4.42
N LEU A 297 13.30 21.27 -5.58
CA LEU A 297 12.14 21.38 -6.49
C LEU A 297 12.01 20.17 -7.40
N ASN A 298 13.13 19.78 -8.01
CA ASN A 298 13.31 18.61 -8.88
C ASN A 298 14.75 18.12 -8.69
N GLY A 299 15.09 16.89 -9.08
CA GLY A 299 16.50 16.47 -9.12
C GLY A 299 17.00 15.72 -7.89
N ASP A 300 16.11 15.04 -7.14
CA ASP A 300 16.47 14.14 -6.03
C ASP A 300 17.55 13.11 -6.42
N ILE A 301 17.53 12.63 -7.68
CA ILE A 301 18.57 11.73 -8.21
C ILE A 301 19.95 12.42 -8.20
N SER A 302 20.00 13.70 -8.57
CA SER A 302 21.25 14.47 -8.53
C SER A 302 21.72 14.69 -7.09
N PHE A 303 20.79 14.91 -6.16
CA PHE A 303 21.10 15.04 -4.74
C PHE A 303 21.69 13.76 -4.16
N LEU A 304 21.04 12.62 -4.40
CA LEU A 304 21.51 11.30 -3.94
C LEU A 304 22.88 10.95 -4.51
N ASN A 305 23.10 11.18 -5.81
CA ASN A 305 24.39 10.95 -6.43
C ASN A 305 25.47 11.92 -5.91
N ALA A 306 25.14 13.16 -5.58
CA ALA A 306 26.10 14.09 -4.98
C ALA A 306 26.45 13.74 -3.54
N ILE A 307 25.50 13.20 -2.76
CA ILE A 307 25.81 12.59 -1.46
C ILE A 307 26.78 11.42 -1.67
N ALA A 308 26.51 10.52 -2.61
CA ALA A 308 27.39 9.39 -2.93
C ALA A 308 28.80 9.86 -3.35
N HIS A 309 28.90 10.92 -4.16
CA HIS A 309 30.18 11.53 -4.54
C HIS A 309 30.99 11.96 -3.31
N VAL A 310 30.37 12.70 -2.39
CA VAL A 310 31.03 13.16 -1.16
C VAL A 310 31.44 11.99 -0.27
N LEU A 311 30.59 10.97 -0.13
CA LEU A 311 30.93 9.77 0.64
C LEU A 311 32.14 9.02 0.03
N LEU A 312 32.17 8.81 -1.28
CA LEU A 312 33.26 8.13 -1.98
C LEU A 312 34.58 8.93 -1.95
N LYS A 313 34.50 10.27 -1.99
CA LYS A 313 35.68 11.14 -2.05
C LYS A 313 36.25 11.45 -0.66
N ASP A 314 35.38 11.85 0.27
CA ASP A 314 35.74 12.50 1.53
C ASP A 314 35.47 11.62 2.77
N HIS A 315 34.65 10.56 2.66
CA HIS A 315 34.29 9.65 3.76
C HIS A 315 34.46 8.17 3.39
N LYS A 316 35.63 7.81 2.84
CA LYS A 316 35.93 6.45 2.39
C LYS A 316 35.80 5.38 3.47
N ASP A 317 35.92 5.77 4.74
CA ASP A 317 35.83 4.88 5.90
C ASP A 317 34.43 4.30 6.13
N VAL A 318 33.38 4.93 5.60
CA VAL A 318 31.99 4.45 5.74
C VAL A 318 31.52 3.60 4.57
N VAL A 319 32.30 3.52 3.49
CA VAL A 319 31.96 2.73 2.28
C VAL A 319 32.36 1.26 2.48
N ASP A 320 31.38 0.35 2.41
CA ASP A 320 31.61 -1.09 2.49
C ASP A 320 32.00 -1.67 1.12
N TRP A 321 33.29 -1.60 0.79
CA TRP A 321 33.81 -2.12 -0.49
C TRP A 321 33.70 -3.64 -0.63
N GLU A 322 33.78 -4.39 0.47
CA GLU A 322 33.65 -5.85 0.42
C GLU A 322 32.21 -6.24 0.08
N PHE A 323 31.23 -5.58 0.71
CA PHE A 323 29.82 -5.76 0.36
C PHE A 323 29.56 -5.38 -1.10
N MET A 324 29.98 -4.18 -1.54
CA MET A 324 29.75 -3.73 -2.91
C MET A 324 30.33 -4.72 -3.94
N LYS A 325 31.58 -5.15 -3.76
CA LYS A 325 32.24 -6.08 -4.70
C LYS A 325 31.58 -7.46 -4.73
N LYS A 326 31.10 -7.95 -3.60
CA LYS A 326 30.58 -9.32 -3.46
C LYS A 326 29.08 -9.45 -3.72
N HIS A 327 28.32 -8.40 -3.44
CA HIS A 327 26.86 -8.45 -3.37
C HIS A 327 26.16 -7.46 -4.30
N THR A 328 26.89 -6.70 -5.11
CA THR A 328 26.30 -5.77 -6.09
C THR A 328 26.94 -5.94 -7.47
N SER A 329 26.22 -5.56 -8.51
CA SER A 329 26.69 -5.50 -9.90
C SER A 329 26.70 -4.05 -10.40
N GLY A 330 27.56 -3.72 -11.38
CA GLY A 330 27.63 -2.37 -11.97
C GLY A 330 28.23 -1.30 -11.05
N TRP A 331 28.77 -1.67 -9.89
CA TRP A 331 29.31 -0.71 -8.91
C TRP A 331 30.54 0.06 -9.44
N GLU A 332 31.37 -0.56 -10.27
CA GLU A 332 32.56 0.11 -10.86
C GLU A 332 32.14 1.28 -11.75
N GLU A 333 31.24 1.03 -12.69
CA GLU A 333 30.69 2.05 -13.59
C GLU A 333 29.98 3.16 -12.81
N TYR A 334 29.12 2.78 -11.84
CA TYR A 334 28.40 3.73 -11.01
C TYR A 334 29.34 4.64 -10.21
N THR A 335 30.32 4.07 -9.50
CA THR A 335 31.24 4.86 -8.66
C THR A 335 32.13 5.79 -9.49
N GLN A 336 32.61 5.33 -10.66
CA GLN A 336 33.36 6.17 -11.60
C GLN A 336 32.51 7.33 -12.14
N GLY A 337 31.27 7.05 -12.56
CA GLY A 337 30.36 8.08 -13.07
C GLY A 337 29.99 9.12 -12.00
N VAL A 338 29.67 8.68 -10.79
CA VAL A 338 29.38 9.57 -9.65
C VAL A 338 30.58 10.46 -9.31
N LEU A 339 31.79 9.90 -9.25
CA LEU A 339 33.00 10.67 -8.97
C LEU A 339 33.34 11.70 -10.05
N LYS A 340 32.95 11.43 -11.31
CA LYS A 340 33.23 12.28 -12.45
C LYS A 340 32.20 13.42 -12.64
N ASP A 341 30.92 13.11 -12.50
CA ASP A 341 29.84 13.95 -13.02
C ASP A 341 28.86 14.49 -11.97
N TYR A 342 29.06 14.13 -10.69
CA TYR A 342 28.14 14.46 -9.59
C TYR A 342 28.81 15.13 -8.37
N SER A 343 29.87 15.93 -8.55
CA SER A 343 30.34 16.78 -7.46
C SER A 343 29.22 17.74 -7.03
N PRO A 344 29.15 18.14 -5.74
CA PRO A 344 28.16 19.09 -5.26
C PRO A 344 28.07 20.36 -6.11
N GLU A 345 29.20 20.86 -6.59
CA GLU A 345 29.29 22.04 -7.47
C GLU A 345 28.66 21.81 -8.85
N GLN A 346 28.81 20.61 -9.43
CA GLN A 346 28.32 20.28 -10.78
C GLN A 346 26.80 20.16 -10.86
N VAL A 347 26.13 19.89 -9.73
CA VAL A 347 24.71 19.53 -9.73
C VAL A 347 23.80 20.48 -9.00
N GLN A 348 24.33 21.46 -8.24
CA GLN A 348 23.53 22.42 -7.45
C GLN A 348 22.40 23.07 -8.28
N ASP A 349 22.70 23.43 -9.53
CA ASP A 349 21.74 24.09 -10.44
C ASP A 349 20.65 23.16 -10.97
N ARG A 350 20.78 21.83 -10.79
CA ARG A 350 19.78 20.83 -11.21
C ARG A 350 18.66 20.66 -10.19
N MET A 351 18.89 21.13 -8.95
CA MET A 351 18.05 20.81 -7.80
C MET A 351 17.11 21.93 -7.37
N GLY A 352 17.44 23.16 -7.74
CA GLY A 352 16.87 24.36 -7.17
C GLY A 352 16.37 25.38 -8.19
N GLY A 353 15.66 26.35 -7.66
CA GLY A 353 15.18 27.54 -8.33
C GLY A 353 15.11 28.69 -7.34
N LYS A 354 14.49 29.81 -7.70
CA LYS A 354 14.31 30.94 -6.78
C LYS A 354 13.64 30.46 -5.48
N ASN A 355 14.30 30.67 -4.32
CA ASN A 355 13.89 30.23 -2.98
C ASN A 355 14.02 28.73 -2.66
N HIS A 356 14.71 27.96 -3.51
CA HIS A 356 14.93 26.52 -3.37
C HIS A 356 16.42 26.18 -3.53
N ASP A 357 17.30 27.01 -2.99
CA ASP A 357 18.74 26.83 -3.15
C ASP A 357 19.25 25.61 -2.36
N VAL A 358 20.02 24.77 -3.05
CA VAL A 358 20.63 23.55 -2.49
C VAL A 358 22.14 23.65 -2.72
N SER A 359 22.78 24.42 -1.85
CA SER A 359 24.20 24.74 -2.00
C SER A 359 25.11 23.51 -1.86
N PRO A 360 26.31 23.53 -2.47
CA PRO A 360 27.34 22.52 -2.26
C PRO A 360 27.69 22.26 -0.78
N ALA A 361 27.59 23.29 0.06
CA ALA A 361 27.81 23.18 1.50
C ALA A 361 26.69 22.39 2.20
N LEU A 362 25.43 22.60 1.79
CA LEU A 362 24.29 21.85 2.32
C LEU A 362 24.39 20.35 1.97
N ILE A 363 24.77 20.03 0.73
CA ILE A 363 24.97 18.64 0.27
C ILE A 363 26.05 17.97 1.12
N ARG A 364 27.21 18.62 1.31
CA ARG A 364 28.30 18.10 2.15
C ARG A 364 27.89 17.94 3.61
N LYS A 365 27.09 18.86 4.15
CA LYS A 365 26.53 18.75 5.51
C LYS A 365 25.70 17.48 5.64
N VAL A 366 24.76 17.24 4.72
CA VAL A 366 23.92 16.03 4.74
C VAL A 366 24.75 14.75 4.57
N ALA A 367 25.72 14.75 3.65
CA ALA A 367 26.63 13.61 3.47
C ALA A 367 27.47 13.32 4.73
N SER A 368 27.94 14.37 5.42
CA SER A 368 28.67 14.23 6.70
C SER A 368 27.78 13.65 7.79
N MET A 369 26.52 14.10 7.90
CA MET A 369 25.54 13.54 8.83
C MET A 369 25.30 12.04 8.57
N PHE A 370 25.19 11.65 7.29
CA PHE A 370 25.05 10.25 6.89
C PHE A 370 26.29 9.41 7.23
N ALA A 371 27.49 9.95 6.98
CA ALA A 371 28.74 9.29 7.35
C ALA A 371 28.85 9.09 8.88
N ASP A 372 28.54 10.12 9.67
CA ASP A 372 28.58 10.03 11.13
C ASP A 372 27.58 9.03 11.70
N ALA A 373 26.37 8.99 11.14
CA ALA A 373 25.37 7.97 11.48
C ALA A 373 25.89 6.56 11.16
N THR A 374 26.54 6.38 10.00
CA THR A 374 27.15 5.09 9.61
C THR A 374 28.28 4.67 10.56
N ARG A 375 29.14 5.61 10.98
CA ARG A 375 30.19 5.35 11.99
C ARG A 375 29.61 4.91 13.33
N LYS A 376 28.53 5.55 13.79
CA LYS A 376 27.82 5.17 15.02
C LYS A 376 27.27 3.74 14.92
N ARG A 377 26.63 3.39 13.80
CA ARG A 377 26.14 2.03 13.54
C ARG A 377 27.26 1.00 13.58
N LEU A 378 28.38 1.28 12.91
CA LEU A 378 29.55 0.39 12.88
C LEU A 378 30.17 0.18 14.26
N ALA A 379 30.24 1.24 15.07
CA ALA A 379 30.72 1.14 16.45
C ALA A 379 29.83 0.20 17.29
N ARG A 380 28.49 0.24 17.10
CA ARG A 380 27.55 -0.65 17.82
C ARG A 380 27.68 -2.11 17.41
N SER A 381 27.89 -2.39 16.13
CA SER A 381 27.98 -3.78 15.64
C SER A 381 29.27 -4.49 16.07
N LYS A 382 30.21 -3.80 16.75
CA LYS A 382 31.60 -4.25 16.96
C LYS A 382 32.28 -4.70 15.66
N GLY A 383 31.74 -4.28 14.52
CA GLY A 383 32.20 -4.64 13.20
C GLY A 383 33.18 -3.59 12.69
N LYS A 384 34.21 -4.05 12.00
CA LYS A 384 34.80 -3.27 10.91
C LYS A 384 34.06 -3.67 9.64
N GLN A 385 34.09 -2.86 8.58
CA GLN A 385 33.62 -3.28 7.24
C GLN A 385 34.43 -4.48 6.67
N SER A 386 35.32 -5.10 7.45
CA SER A 386 36.12 -6.27 7.12
C SER A 386 35.54 -7.62 7.58
N GLY A 387 34.25 -7.71 7.94
CA GLY A 387 33.58 -9.02 8.05
C GLY A 387 32.53 -9.19 9.15
N LYS A 388 31.45 -9.90 8.77
CA LYS A 388 30.37 -10.49 9.58
C LYS A 388 29.29 -9.55 10.18
N GLY A 389 29.12 -8.36 9.65
CA GLY A 389 27.88 -7.60 9.89
C GLY A 389 26.84 -7.97 8.84
N TYR A 390 25.78 -8.68 9.23
CA TYR A 390 24.53 -8.66 8.46
C TYR A 390 23.96 -7.23 8.52
N GLY A 391 23.49 -6.75 7.37
CA GLY A 391 22.78 -5.48 7.25
C GLY A 391 21.60 -5.41 8.21
N GLY A 392 21.36 -4.21 8.72
CA GLY A 392 20.02 -3.76 9.04
C GLY A 392 19.49 -3.10 7.78
#